data_AF-X1DVC3-F1
#
_entry.id   AF-X1DVC3-F1
#
_cell.length_a   1.000
_cell.length_b   1.000
_cell.length_c   1.000
_cell.angle_alpha   90.00
_cell.angle_beta   90.00
_cell.angle_gamma   90.00
#
_symmetry.space_group_name_H-M   'P 1'
#
loop_
_entity.id
_entity.type
_entity.pdbx_description
1 polymer ?
#
loop_
_entity_poly.entity_id
_entity_poly.type
_entity_poly.pdbx_seq_one_letter_code
_entity_poly.pdbx_strand_id
1 'polypeptide(L)'
;MIIAILVLAIIIIAGGVAGAIWFVFFRRRLTQGEKTTTERGKAEGLPFRWGYIIAPLAILLLSIILSAYFYHLLPTEVAVHFELDGTPDGWLSREMTMVWVLLPQLLLVLLAGAITWGITKLGILSGQTGNTWVKPETIVSFMGNLVALPQLVVCFAMLDIFSYNSYQTHIMPMWIFLLAILGLVTIALGMFVVFIFSKARR
;
A
#
# COMPACT_ATOMS: atom_id res chain seq x y z
N MET A 1 -1.27 19.36 5.36
CA MET A 1 -0.58 18.05 5.48
C MET A 1 -1.30 16.89 4.76
N ILE A 2 -2.64 16.79 4.83
CA ILE A 2 -3.46 15.80 4.09
C ILE A 2 -3.29 15.89 2.57
N ILE A 3 -3.14 17.10 2.03
CA ILE A 3 -2.88 17.31 0.59
C ILE A 3 -1.56 16.64 0.16
N ALA A 4 -0.52 16.67 1.00
CA ALA A 4 0.74 15.98 0.70
C ALA A 4 0.59 14.46 0.71
N ILE A 5 -0.25 13.92 1.60
CA ILE A 5 -0.59 12.48 1.65
C ILE A 5 -1.41 12.07 0.42
N LEU A 6 -2.38 12.90 0.01
CA LEU A 6 -3.15 12.68 -1.21
C LEU A 6 -2.28 12.79 -2.46
N VAL A 7 -1.35 13.76 -2.52
CA VAL A 7 -0.40 13.90 -3.62
C VAL A 7 0.54 12.68 -3.67
N LEU A 8 1.05 12.22 -2.53
CA LEU A 8 1.87 11.02 -2.47
C LEU A 8 1.07 9.77 -2.90
N ALA A 9 -0.17 9.63 -2.44
CA ALA A 9 -1.06 8.56 -2.85
C ALA A 9 -1.37 8.61 -4.34
N ILE A 10 -1.63 9.80 -4.91
CA ILE A 10 -1.82 10.01 -6.35
C ILE A 10 -0.55 9.67 -7.12
N ILE A 11 0.64 10.05 -6.65
CA ILE A 11 1.92 9.70 -7.28
C ILE A 11 2.13 8.19 -7.27
N ILE A 12 1.79 7.51 -6.17
CA ILE A 12 1.89 6.05 -6.06
C ILE A 12 0.86 5.35 -6.96
N ILE A 13 -0.38 5.83 -7.00
CA ILE A 13 -1.44 5.31 -7.87
C ILE A 13 -1.09 5.55 -9.34
N ALA A 14 -0.68 6.77 -9.70
CA ALA A 14 -0.27 7.12 -11.05
C ALA A 14 0.98 6.35 -11.48
N GLY A 15 1.96 6.18 -10.59
CA GLY A 15 3.17 5.38 -10.83
C GLY A 15 2.84 3.89 -11.00
N GLY A 16 1.92 3.35 -10.19
CA GLY A 16 1.46 1.96 -10.30
C GLY A 16 0.65 1.69 -11.58
N VAL A 17 -0.26 2.60 -11.93
CA VAL A 17 -1.09 2.51 -13.15
C VAL A 17 -0.24 2.74 -14.39
N ALA A 18 0.61 3.76 -14.41
CA ALA A 18 1.55 4.02 -15.51
C ALA A 18 2.56 2.87 -15.65
N GLY A 19 3.06 2.31 -14.54
CA GLY A 19 3.93 1.14 -14.54
C GLY A 19 3.24 -0.09 -15.12
N ALA A 20 1.99 -0.36 -14.71
CA ALA A 20 1.21 -1.47 -15.25
C ALA A 20 0.90 -1.29 -16.75
N ILE A 21 0.49 -0.09 -17.17
CA ILE A 21 0.19 0.24 -18.57
C ILE A 21 1.46 0.16 -19.43
N TRP A 22 2.54 0.82 -18.99
CA TRP A 22 3.83 0.80 -19.68
C TRP A 22 4.35 -0.63 -19.83
N PHE A 23 4.26 -1.45 -18.78
CA PHE A 23 4.75 -2.81 -18.79
C PHE A 23 3.93 -3.75 -19.70
N VAL A 24 2.60 -3.60 -19.73
CA VAL A 24 1.72 -4.31 -20.68
C VAL A 24 2.03 -3.89 -22.12
N PHE A 25 2.24 -2.60 -22.36
CA PHE A 25 2.56 -2.08 -23.69
C PHE A 25 3.96 -2.51 -24.17
N PHE A 26 4.94 -2.51 -23.26
CA PHE A 26 6.30 -2.97 -23.50
C PHE A 26 6.35 -4.47 -23.84
N ARG A 27 5.56 -5.30 -23.15
CA ARG A 27 5.44 -6.74 -23.46
C ARG A 27 4.80 -6.99 -24.82
N ARG A 28 3.76 -6.23 -25.21
CA ARG A 28 3.17 -6.35 -26.55
C ARG A 28 4.19 -6.11 -27.67
N ARG A 29 5.10 -5.15 -27.47
CA ARG A 29 6.20 -4.89 -28.42
C ARG A 29 7.20 -6.03 -28.50
N LEU A 30 7.56 -6.67 -27.37
CA LEU A 30 8.48 -7.81 -27.36
C LEU A 30 7.87 -9.06 -28.01
N THR A 31 6.58 -9.34 -27.79
CA THR A 31 5.90 -10.49 -28.41
C THR A 31 5.61 -10.33 -29.90
N GLN A 32 5.70 -9.12 -30.47
CA GLN A 32 5.61 -8.93 -31.91
C GLN A 32 6.95 -9.20 -32.64
N GLY A 33 8.07 -9.27 -31.91
CA GLY A 33 9.39 -9.56 -32.48
C GLY A 33 9.72 -11.05 -32.62
N GLU A 34 9.00 -11.94 -31.93
CA GLU A 34 9.34 -13.36 -31.90
C GLU A 34 8.15 -14.21 -32.36
N LYS A 35 7.94 -14.24 -33.68
CA LYS A 35 7.21 -15.34 -34.33
C LYS A 35 8.20 -16.45 -34.66
N THR A 36 8.51 -17.31 -33.69
CA THR A 36 9.03 -18.65 -33.99
C THR A 36 8.44 -19.68 -33.03
N THR A 37 7.69 -20.57 -33.65
CA THR A 37 7.08 -21.81 -33.19
C THR A 37 8.01 -22.62 -32.29
N THR A 38 7.58 -22.99 -31.08
CA THR A 38 7.77 -24.31 -30.45
C THR A 38 6.92 -24.38 -29.17
N GLU A 39 6.30 -25.54 -29.00
CA GLU A 39 5.32 -25.99 -28.00
C GLU A 39 5.09 -25.15 -26.74
N ARG A 40 3.86 -24.63 -26.65
CA ARG A 40 3.28 -23.97 -25.48
C ARG A 40 2.95 -25.03 -24.42
N GLY A 41 3.98 -25.54 -23.74
CA GLY A 41 3.81 -26.08 -22.40
C GLY A 41 3.13 -25.00 -21.57
N LYS A 42 1.89 -25.24 -21.18
CA LYS A 42 1.02 -24.32 -20.43
C LYS A 42 1.72 -24.03 -19.11
N ALA A 43 2.56 -22.99 -19.06
CA ALA A 43 3.16 -22.52 -17.82
C ALA A 43 2.01 -22.16 -16.89
N GLU A 44 1.73 -23.04 -15.92
CA GLU A 44 0.69 -22.83 -14.94
C GLU A 44 1.05 -21.55 -14.18
N GLY A 45 0.27 -20.49 -14.40
CA GLY A 45 0.44 -19.24 -13.68
C GLY A 45 0.32 -19.52 -12.18
N LEU A 46 1.17 -18.86 -11.37
CA LEU A 46 1.12 -19.00 -9.92
C LEU A 46 -0.32 -18.72 -9.43
N PRO A 47 -0.93 -19.61 -8.63
CA PRO A 47 -2.27 -19.37 -8.13
C PRO A 47 -2.28 -18.15 -7.20
N PHE A 48 -3.34 -17.35 -7.27
CA PHE A 48 -3.53 -16.23 -6.37
C PHE A 48 -3.71 -16.73 -4.93
N ARG A 49 -3.05 -16.08 -3.97
CA ARG A 49 -3.12 -16.40 -2.54
C ARG A 49 -3.47 -15.14 -1.74
N TRP A 50 -4.40 -15.27 -0.79
CA TRP A 50 -4.80 -14.17 0.09
C TRP A 50 -3.64 -13.59 0.90
N GLY A 51 -2.61 -14.40 1.19
CA GLY A 51 -1.39 -13.93 1.85
C GLY A 51 -0.66 -12.81 1.11
N TYR A 52 -0.89 -12.64 -0.21
CA TYR A 52 -0.26 -11.58 -0.99
C TYR A 52 -0.76 -10.17 -0.65
N ILE A 53 -1.97 -10.06 -0.07
CA ILE A 53 -2.61 -8.77 0.27
C ILE A 53 -3.17 -8.77 1.70
N ILE A 54 -2.66 -9.63 2.58
CA ILE A 54 -3.22 -9.78 3.93
C ILE A 54 -3.00 -8.53 4.80
N ALA A 55 -1.85 -7.87 4.68
CA ALA A 55 -1.54 -6.65 5.43
C ALA A 55 -2.46 -5.47 5.04
N PRO A 56 -2.61 -5.09 3.75
CA PRO A 56 -3.53 -4.02 3.39
C PRO A 56 -4.99 -4.37 3.72
N LEU A 57 -5.39 -5.65 3.61
CA LEU A 57 -6.73 -6.07 4.02
C LEU A 57 -6.97 -5.93 5.53
N ALA A 58 -5.98 -6.30 6.35
CA ALA A 58 -6.05 -6.15 7.80
C ALA A 58 -6.14 -4.68 8.24
N ILE A 59 -5.40 -3.77 7.60
CA ILE A 59 -5.46 -2.34 7.90
C ILE A 59 -6.81 -1.74 7.50
N LEU A 60 -7.38 -2.17 6.36
CA LEU A 60 -8.71 -1.73 5.95
C LEU A 60 -9.76 -2.19 6.96
N LEU A 61 -9.70 -3.45 7.38
CA LEU A 61 -10.61 -3.99 8.40
C LEU A 61 -10.48 -3.23 9.72
N LEU A 62 -9.25 -2.98 10.18
CA LEU A 62 -8.98 -2.18 11.38
C LEU A 62 -9.62 -0.79 11.25
N SER A 63 -9.49 -0.16 10.09
CA SER A 63 -10.04 1.18 9.85
C SER A 63 -11.57 1.18 9.83
N ILE A 64 -12.20 0.15 9.25
CA ILE A 64 -13.66 -0.03 9.34
C ILE A 64 -14.10 -0.16 10.80
N ILE A 65 -13.39 -0.96 11.60
CA ILE A 65 -13.69 -1.13 13.04
C ILE A 65 -13.54 0.20 13.78
N LEU A 66 -12.45 0.94 13.55
CA LEU A 66 -12.23 2.26 14.16
C LEU A 66 -13.32 3.25 13.74
N SER A 67 -13.70 3.30 12.47
CA SER A 67 -14.82 4.11 11.98
C SER A 67 -16.11 3.76 12.70
N ALA A 68 -16.48 2.48 12.77
CA ALA A 68 -17.71 2.05 13.43
C ALA A 68 -17.71 2.42 14.93
N TYR A 69 -16.57 2.24 15.60
CA TYR A 69 -16.41 2.60 17.00
C TYR A 69 -16.51 4.11 17.23
N PHE A 70 -15.79 4.94 16.47
CA PHE A 70 -15.76 6.38 16.68
C PHE A 70 -16.95 7.14 16.07
N TYR A 71 -17.71 6.54 15.14
CA TYR A 71 -18.77 7.24 14.40
C TYR A 71 -19.78 7.95 15.31
N HIS A 72 -20.19 7.30 16.40
CA HIS A 72 -21.16 7.85 17.35
C HIS A 72 -20.56 8.89 18.30
N LEU A 73 -19.24 8.92 18.45
CA LEU A 73 -18.50 9.88 19.27
C LEU A 73 -18.19 11.17 18.51
N LEU A 74 -18.23 11.13 17.17
CA LEU A 74 -17.86 12.27 16.35
C LEU A 74 -18.98 13.31 16.27
N PRO A 75 -18.64 14.61 16.41
CA PRO A 75 -19.56 15.71 16.17
C PRO A 75 -20.03 15.74 14.71
N THR A 76 -21.06 16.54 14.43
CA THR A 76 -21.61 16.73 13.07
C THR A 76 -20.57 17.29 12.10
N GLU A 77 -19.69 18.16 12.59
CA GLU A 77 -18.55 18.72 11.87
C GLU A 77 -17.26 18.26 12.52
N VAL A 78 -16.35 17.69 11.71
CA VAL A 78 -15.12 17.07 12.15
C VAL A 78 -13.95 17.89 11.63
N ALA A 79 -13.07 18.32 12.53
CA ALA A 79 -11.80 18.92 12.18
C ALA A 79 -10.90 17.87 11.52
N VAL A 80 -10.57 18.08 10.27
CA VAL A 80 -9.77 17.17 9.44
C VAL A 80 -8.39 17.73 9.12
N HIS A 81 -8.26 19.06 9.01
CA HIS A 81 -6.99 19.72 8.75
C HIS A 81 -6.54 20.49 9.98
N PHE A 82 -5.23 20.44 10.22
CA PHE A 82 -4.58 21.02 11.37
C PHE A 82 -3.34 21.77 10.89
N GLU A 83 -3.15 22.97 11.44
CA GLU A 83 -1.91 23.73 11.33
C GLU A 83 -0.78 23.06 12.12
N LEU A 84 0.45 23.58 11.98
CA LEU A 84 1.62 23.03 12.67
C LEU A 84 1.57 23.22 14.19
N ASP A 85 0.79 24.17 14.66
CA ASP A 85 0.52 24.40 16.08
C ASP A 85 -0.59 23.50 16.64
N GLY A 86 -1.22 22.66 15.80
CA GLY A 86 -2.31 21.77 16.16
C GLY A 86 -3.69 22.43 16.14
N THR A 87 -3.80 23.69 15.71
CA THR A 87 -5.11 24.35 15.59
C THR A 87 -5.87 23.83 14.36
N PRO A 88 -7.19 23.59 14.47
CA PRO A 88 -7.99 23.09 13.36
C PRO A 88 -8.36 24.22 12.39
N ASP A 89 -7.95 24.10 11.13
CA ASP A 89 -8.19 25.08 10.06
C ASP A 89 -9.08 24.52 8.92
N GLY A 90 -9.42 23.23 8.96
CA GLY A 90 -10.29 22.58 7.97
C GLY A 90 -11.30 21.65 8.60
N TRP A 91 -12.57 21.85 8.25
CA TRP A 91 -13.71 21.11 8.78
C TRP A 91 -14.46 20.40 7.65
N LEU A 92 -14.93 19.19 7.92
CA LEU A 92 -15.76 18.40 7.02
C LEU A 92 -16.93 17.80 7.79
N SER A 93 -18.06 17.55 7.11
CA SER A 93 -19.15 16.81 7.74
C SER A 93 -18.67 15.42 8.16
N ARG A 94 -19.26 14.86 9.22
CA ARG A 94 -18.93 13.52 9.71
C ARG A 94 -19.02 12.47 8.60
N GLU A 95 -20.05 12.52 7.77
CA GLU A 95 -20.28 11.59 6.66
C GLU A 95 -19.18 11.73 5.60
N MET A 96 -18.84 12.98 5.24
CA MET A 96 -17.82 13.26 4.25
C MET A 96 -16.43 12.85 4.76
N THR A 97 -16.14 13.05 6.05
CA THR A 97 -14.91 12.58 6.69
C THR A 97 -14.78 11.06 6.63
N MET A 98 -15.86 10.32 6.88
CA MET A 98 -15.85 8.85 6.75
C MET A 98 -15.51 8.41 5.32
N VAL A 99 -16.09 9.05 4.32
CA VAL A 99 -15.77 8.78 2.91
C VAL A 99 -14.31 9.10 2.63
N TRP A 100 -13.82 10.28 3.03
CA TRP A 100 -12.44 10.71 2.78
C TRP A 100 -11.38 9.83 3.42
N VAL A 101 -11.69 9.21 4.54
CA VAL A 101 -10.76 8.35 5.27
C VAL A 101 -10.80 6.91 4.76
N LEU A 102 -11.99 6.37 4.51
CA LEU A 102 -12.15 4.96 4.10
C LEU A 102 -11.91 4.75 2.60
N LEU A 103 -12.28 5.71 1.74
CA LEU A 103 -12.15 5.57 0.30
C LEU A 103 -10.69 5.39 -0.16
N PRO A 104 -9.71 6.21 0.30
CA PRO A 104 -8.31 5.99 -0.07
C PRO A 104 -7.81 4.62 0.38
N GLN A 105 -8.22 4.14 1.55
CA GLN A 105 -7.80 2.82 2.01
C GLN A 105 -8.36 1.69 1.14
N LEU A 106 -9.64 1.77 0.77
CA LEU A 106 -10.25 0.81 -0.14
C LEU A 106 -9.52 0.78 -1.48
N LEU A 107 -9.21 1.95 -2.05
CA LEU A 107 -8.48 2.06 -3.31
C LEU A 107 -7.07 1.45 -3.22
N LEU A 108 -6.38 1.62 -2.09
CA LEU A 108 -5.06 1.00 -1.86
C LEU A 108 -5.14 -0.52 -1.79
N VAL A 109 -6.14 -1.09 -1.11
CA VAL A 109 -6.37 -2.55 -1.09
C VAL A 109 -6.65 -3.07 -2.50
N LEU A 110 -7.51 -2.39 -3.26
CA LEU A 110 -7.81 -2.76 -4.65
C LEU A 110 -6.57 -2.68 -5.53
N LEU A 111 -5.71 -1.67 -5.34
CA LEU A 111 -4.43 -1.54 -6.04
C LEU A 111 -3.50 -2.72 -5.71
N ALA A 112 -3.36 -3.07 -4.44
CA ALA A 112 -2.56 -4.23 -4.01
C ALA A 112 -3.08 -5.53 -4.65
N GLY A 113 -4.41 -5.70 -4.68
CA GLY A 113 -5.09 -6.81 -5.35
C GLY A 113 -4.81 -6.83 -6.86
N ALA A 114 -4.92 -5.68 -7.53
CA ALA A 114 -4.68 -5.56 -8.97
C ALA A 114 -3.22 -5.87 -9.34
N ILE A 115 -2.25 -5.39 -8.54
CA ILE A 115 -0.82 -5.68 -8.74
C ILE A 115 -0.56 -7.18 -8.60
N THR A 116 -0.99 -7.77 -7.48
CA THR A 116 -0.74 -9.18 -7.19
C THR A 116 -1.44 -10.10 -8.19
N TRP A 117 -2.71 -9.83 -8.50
CA TRP A 117 -3.48 -10.54 -9.52
C TRP A 117 -2.85 -10.42 -10.91
N GLY A 118 -2.41 -9.21 -11.29
CA GLY A 118 -1.74 -8.96 -12.56
C GLY A 118 -0.46 -9.79 -12.70
N ILE A 119 0.36 -9.84 -11.65
CA ILE A 119 1.61 -10.60 -11.65
C ILE A 119 1.35 -12.11 -11.72
N THR A 120 0.40 -12.62 -10.93
CA THR A 120 0.06 -14.05 -10.91
C THR A 120 -0.57 -14.52 -12.22
N LYS A 121 -1.50 -13.74 -12.78
CA LYS A 121 -2.25 -14.11 -13.99
C LYS A 121 -1.44 -14.01 -15.27
N LEU A 122 -0.52 -13.05 -15.35
CA LEU A 122 0.38 -12.89 -16.50
C LEU A 122 1.58 -13.84 -16.45
N GLY A 123 1.71 -14.64 -15.39
CA GLY A 123 2.79 -15.60 -15.24
C GLY A 123 4.18 -14.94 -15.28
N ILE A 124 4.29 -13.65 -14.91
CA ILE A 124 5.51 -12.84 -15.08
C ILE A 124 6.72 -13.53 -14.44
N LEU A 125 6.51 -14.17 -13.29
CA LEU A 125 7.55 -14.85 -12.53
C LEU A 125 7.57 -16.38 -12.75
N SER A 126 6.62 -16.94 -13.52
CA SER A 126 6.52 -18.40 -13.75
C SER A 126 7.67 -18.96 -14.59
N GLY A 127 8.33 -18.12 -15.40
CA GLY A 127 9.50 -18.49 -16.19
C GLY A 127 10.85 -18.33 -15.46
N GLN A 128 10.86 -17.76 -14.25
CA GLN A 128 12.08 -17.52 -13.47
C GLN A 128 12.42 -18.66 -12.49
N THR A 129 11.78 -19.81 -12.65
CA THR A 129 11.95 -21.05 -11.86
C THR A 129 13.29 -21.76 -12.10
N GLY A 130 14.35 -21.02 -12.41
CA GLY A 130 15.72 -21.50 -12.50
C GLY A 130 16.58 -20.87 -11.40
N ASN A 131 17.06 -21.67 -10.46
CA ASN A 131 18.07 -21.40 -9.41
C ASN A 131 18.15 -19.96 -8.86
N THR A 132 17.03 -19.25 -8.73
CA THR A 132 16.97 -17.94 -8.10
C THR A 132 16.76 -18.15 -6.60
N TRP A 133 17.57 -17.48 -5.80
CA TRP A 133 17.64 -17.67 -4.35
C TRP A 133 16.37 -17.21 -3.59
N VAL A 134 15.46 -16.51 -4.28
CA VAL A 134 14.22 -15.97 -3.73
C VAL A 134 13.03 -16.51 -4.52
N LYS A 135 12.07 -17.12 -3.83
CA LYS A 135 10.88 -17.70 -4.45
C LYS A 135 10.00 -16.60 -5.07
N PRO A 136 9.49 -16.77 -6.30
CA PRO A 136 8.51 -15.89 -6.93
C PRO A 136 7.35 -15.48 -6.03
N GLU A 137 6.81 -16.42 -5.26
CA GLU A 137 5.71 -16.22 -4.31
C GLU A 137 6.06 -15.19 -3.23
N THR A 138 7.30 -15.19 -2.74
CA THR A 138 7.80 -14.23 -1.76
C THR A 138 7.87 -12.83 -2.35
N ILE A 139 8.27 -12.71 -3.61
CA ILE A 139 8.33 -11.43 -4.33
C ILE A 139 6.91 -10.87 -4.51
N VAL A 140 5.96 -11.69 -4.99
CA VAL A 140 4.56 -11.27 -5.13
C VAL A 140 3.96 -10.86 -3.78
N SER A 141 4.22 -11.65 -2.73
CA SER A 141 3.76 -11.34 -1.38
C SER A 141 4.34 -10.04 -0.84
N PHE A 142 5.63 -9.79 -1.09
CA PHE A 142 6.28 -8.55 -0.67
C PHE A 142 5.70 -7.34 -1.41
N MET A 143 5.56 -7.43 -2.74
CA MET A 143 5.01 -6.34 -3.56
C MET A 143 3.56 -5.98 -3.20
N GLY A 144 2.72 -6.98 -2.96
CA GLY A 144 1.33 -6.74 -2.57
C GLY A 144 1.19 -6.15 -1.17
N ASN A 145 2.00 -6.61 -0.22
CA ASN A 145 1.95 -6.11 1.16
C ASN A 145 2.68 -4.78 1.36
N LEU A 146 3.57 -4.35 0.45
CA LEU A 146 4.21 -3.03 0.51
C LEU A 146 3.20 -1.88 0.52
N VAL A 147 2.05 -2.06 -0.11
CA VAL A 147 0.95 -1.08 -0.14
C VAL A 147 0.36 -0.83 1.26
N ALA A 148 0.58 -1.74 2.22
CA ALA A 148 0.19 -1.55 3.61
C ALA A 148 0.88 -0.35 4.27
N LEU A 149 2.08 0.05 3.84
CA LEU A 149 2.82 1.18 4.43
C LEU A 149 2.09 2.52 4.28
N PRO A 150 1.75 2.98 3.05
CA PRO A 150 0.95 4.20 2.90
C PRO A 150 -0.45 4.05 3.53
N GLN A 151 -1.02 2.85 3.53
CA GLN A 151 -2.32 2.59 4.16
C GLN A 151 -2.26 2.75 5.69
N LEU A 152 -1.15 2.35 6.33
CA LEU A 152 -0.90 2.53 7.75
C LEU A 152 -0.79 4.02 8.11
N VAL A 153 -0.17 4.83 7.26
CA VAL A 153 -0.10 6.30 7.43
C VAL A 153 -1.51 6.91 7.41
N VAL A 154 -2.35 6.51 6.45
CA VAL A 154 -3.74 6.97 6.38
C VAL A 154 -4.54 6.50 7.60
N CYS A 155 -4.37 5.25 8.03
CA CYS A 155 -5.01 4.70 9.23
C CYS A 155 -4.60 5.44 10.51
N PHE A 156 -3.34 5.86 10.63
CA PHE A 156 -2.89 6.65 11.76
C PHE A 156 -3.47 8.07 11.72
N ALA A 157 -3.47 8.72 10.55
CA ALA A 157 -4.08 10.05 10.39
C ALA A 157 -5.56 10.03 10.76
N MET A 158 -6.29 8.99 10.36
CA MET A 158 -7.67 8.72 10.77
C MET A 158 -7.82 8.64 12.30
N LEU A 159 -7.00 7.81 12.95
CA LEU A 159 -7.03 7.62 14.39
C LEU A 159 -6.79 8.94 15.13
N ASP A 160 -5.84 9.75 14.66
CA ASP A 160 -5.52 11.05 15.25
C ASP A 160 -6.67 12.05 15.08
N ILE A 161 -7.27 12.14 13.88
CA ILE A 161 -8.47 12.95 13.62
C ILE A 161 -9.60 12.54 14.57
N PHE A 162 -9.85 11.24 14.72
CA PHE A 162 -10.94 10.77 15.58
C PHE A 162 -10.66 11.02 17.06
N SER A 163 -9.42 10.83 17.50
CA SER A 163 -8.98 11.12 18.86
C SER A 163 -9.15 12.60 19.19
N TYR A 164 -8.71 13.49 18.30
CA TYR A 164 -8.87 14.93 18.50
C TYR A 164 -10.35 15.33 18.59
N ASN A 165 -11.18 14.86 17.65
CA ASN A 165 -12.59 15.27 17.63
C ASN A 165 -13.43 14.67 18.75
N SER A 166 -13.03 13.52 19.31
CA SER A 166 -13.75 12.86 20.41
C SER A 166 -13.24 13.30 21.80
N TYR A 167 -11.94 13.52 21.94
CA TYR A 167 -11.27 13.73 23.23
C TYR A 167 -10.40 14.98 23.30
N GLN A 168 -10.37 15.81 22.25
CA GLN A 168 -9.53 17.02 22.14
C GLN A 168 -8.04 16.73 22.38
N THR A 169 -7.60 15.51 22.06
CA THR A 169 -6.25 15.02 22.31
C THR A 169 -5.66 14.44 21.02
N HIS A 170 -4.55 15.03 20.56
CA HIS A 170 -3.71 14.41 19.53
C HIS A 170 -2.90 13.27 20.12
N ILE A 171 -2.79 12.16 19.40
CA ILE A 171 -2.07 10.97 19.87
C ILE A 171 -0.57 11.24 19.80
N MET A 172 -0.12 11.71 18.64
CA MET A 172 1.26 12.11 18.40
C MET A 172 1.31 12.96 17.12
N PRO A 173 2.21 13.97 17.05
CA PRO A 173 2.40 14.72 15.82
C PRO A 173 2.71 13.82 14.61
N MET A 174 2.01 14.03 13.50
CA MET A 174 2.10 13.19 12.31
C MET A 174 3.53 13.11 11.75
N TRP A 175 4.33 14.17 11.88
CA TRP A 175 5.72 14.19 11.44
C TRP A 175 6.59 13.19 12.23
N ILE A 176 6.35 13.03 13.54
CA ILE A 176 7.07 12.03 14.36
C ILE A 176 6.70 10.63 13.89
N PHE A 177 5.41 10.40 13.60
CA PHE A 177 4.94 9.11 13.11
C PHE A 177 5.56 8.75 11.75
N LEU A 178 5.62 9.72 10.83
CA LEU A 178 6.29 9.59 9.54
C LEU A 178 7.78 9.29 9.70
N LEU A 179 8.50 9.99 10.59
CA LEU A 179 9.90 9.72 10.89
C LEU A 179 10.10 8.32 11.48
N ALA A 180 9.20 7.86 12.35
CA ALA A 180 9.25 6.53 12.92
C ALA A 180 9.08 5.43 11.85
N ILE A 181 8.11 5.58 10.93
CA ILE A 181 7.95 4.67 9.80
C ILE A 181 9.19 4.68 8.90
N LEU A 182 9.70 5.86 8.56
CA LEU A 182 10.88 5.99 7.71
C LEU A 182 12.11 5.33 8.36
N GLY A 183 12.31 5.55 9.66
CA GLY A 183 13.36 4.90 10.45
C GLY A 183 13.23 3.38 10.43
N LEU A 184 12.02 2.85 10.67
CA LEU A 184 11.76 1.42 10.68
C LEU A 184 12.01 0.77 9.31
N VAL A 185 11.56 1.41 8.22
CA VAL A 185 11.82 0.97 6.84
C VAL A 185 13.31 1.00 6.54
N THR A 186 14.02 2.04 6.96
CA THR A 186 15.47 2.18 6.75
C THR A 186 16.25 1.09 7.50
N ILE A 187 15.89 0.81 8.76
CA ILE A 187 16.49 -0.26 9.56
C ILE A 187 16.22 -1.63 8.92
N ALA A 188 14.99 -1.90 8.51
CA ALA A 188 14.63 -3.15 7.85
C ALA A 188 15.42 -3.36 6.56
N LEU A 189 15.55 -2.32 5.73
CA LEU A 189 16.32 -2.37 4.49
C LEU A 189 17.82 -2.54 4.77
N GLY A 190 18.37 -1.84 5.77
CA GLY A 190 19.75 -1.98 6.20
C GLY A 190 20.07 -3.39 6.68
N MET A 191 19.22 -3.98 7.52
CA MET A 191 19.36 -5.37 7.96
C MET A 191 19.30 -6.35 6.79
N PHE A 192 18.41 -6.12 5.82
CA PHE A 192 18.31 -6.96 4.63
C PHE A 192 19.58 -6.92 3.79
N VAL A 193 20.17 -5.74 3.61
CA VAL A 193 21.45 -5.57 2.89
C VAL A 193 22.59 -6.27 3.65
N VAL A 194 22.72 -6.06 4.96
CA VAL A 194 23.74 -6.73 5.79
C VAL A 194 23.58 -8.25 5.73
N PHE A 195 22.34 -8.75 5.80
CA PHE A 195 22.05 -10.17 5.66
C PHE A 195 22.53 -10.73 4.32
N ILE A 196 22.24 -10.05 3.20
CA ILE A 196 22.72 -10.45 1.87
C ILE A 196 24.25 -10.50 1.84
N PHE A 197 24.94 -9.45 2.28
CA PHE A 197 26.40 -9.39 2.27
C PHE A 197 27.04 -10.43 3.20
N SER A 198 26.45 -10.70 4.37
CA SER A 198 26.95 -11.71 5.30
C SER A 198 26.89 -13.13 4.73
N LYS A 199 25.89 -13.41 3.89
CA LYS A 199 25.67 -14.73 3.30
C LYS A 199 26.36 -14.90 1.93
N ALA A 200 26.66 -13.81 1.22
CA ALA A 200 27.50 -13.82 0.02
C ALA A 200 29.00 -14.02 0.30
N ARG A 201 29.42 -13.87 1.57
CA ARG A 201 30.81 -14.03 2.01
C ARG A 201 31.14 -15.45 2.51
N ARG A 202 30.16 -16.36 2.54
CA ARG A 202 30.33 -17.80 2.81
C ARG A 202 30.18 -18.58 1.51
#